data_AF-A0A2I2DNF6-F1
#
_entry.id   AF-A0A2I2DNF6-F1
#
_cell.length_a   1.000
_cell.length_b   1.000
_cell.length_c   1.000
_cell.angle_alpha   90.00
_cell.angle_beta   90.00
_cell.angle_gamma   90.00
#
_symmetry.space_group_name_H-M   'P 1'
#
loop_
_entity.id
_entity.type
_entity.pdbx_description
1 polymer ?
#
loop_
_entity_poly.entity_id
_entity_poly.type
_entity_poly.pdbx_seq_one_letter_code
_entity_poly.pdbx_strand_id
1 'polypeptide(L)' 'MYSKYSSDLNEIDFTPPKTVKENGTSNYVYEVVSASNNSFKVRATAITDFDGDGVFNVWEVDENGNPKQIVKD' A
#
# COMPACT_ATOMS: atom_id res chain seq x y z
N MET A 1 -22.84 3.74 14.48
CA MET A 1 -21.67 3.10 13.87
C MET A 1 -20.99 4.14 13.00
N TYR A 2 -19.83 4.64 13.40
CA TYR A 2 -19.06 5.59 12.57
C TYR A 2 -18.02 4.78 11.82
N SER A 3 -18.32 4.38 10.58
CA SER A 3 -17.30 3.86 9.67
C SER A 3 -16.33 5.01 9.40
N LYS A 4 -15.21 5.01 10.13
CA LYS A 4 -14.10 5.94 9.92
C LYS A 4 -12.94 5.14 9.38
N TYR A 5 -12.24 5.67 8.39
CA TYR A 5 -10.97 5.08 7.99
C TYR A 5 -9.93 5.40 9.08
N SER A 6 -9.12 4.41 9.43
CA SER A 6 -7.94 4.63 10.29
C SER A 6 -6.66 4.53 9.46
N SER A 7 -5.67 5.33 9.83
CA SER A 7 -4.32 5.23 9.32
C SER A 7 -3.53 4.12 10.00
N ASP A 8 -4.00 3.66 11.16
CA ASP A 8 -3.38 2.55 11.87
C ASP A 8 -3.99 1.24 11.37
N LEU A 9 -3.16 0.45 10.70
CA LEU A 9 -3.55 -0.88 10.23
C LEU A 9 -3.92 -1.79 11.40
N ASN A 10 -3.36 -1.59 12.60
CA ASN A 10 -3.73 -2.35 13.79
C ASN A 10 -5.14 -2.03 14.28
N GLU A 11 -5.58 -0.77 14.16
CA GLU A 11 -6.95 -0.38 14.56
C GLU A 11 -8.03 -0.99 13.66
N ILE A 12 -7.66 -1.41 12.45
CA ILE A 12 -8.55 -2.13 11.52
C ILE A 12 -8.25 -3.64 11.47
N ASP A 13 -7.51 -4.16 12.45
CA ASP A 13 -7.10 -5.57 12.54
C ASP A 13 -6.44 -6.08 11.23
N PHE A 14 -5.78 -5.19 10.50
CA PHE A 14 -5.09 -5.51 9.25
C PHE A 14 -3.60 -5.68 9.52
N THR A 15 -3.10 -6.88 9.28
CA THR A 15 -1.66 -7.15 9.30
C THR A 15 -1.16 -7.29 7.86
N PRO A 16 -0.31 -6.37 7.36
CA PRO A 16 0.25 -6.51 6.03
C PRO A 16 1.06 -7.81 5.93
N PRO A 17 0.98 -8.54 4.81
CA PRO A 17 1.75 -9.75 4.61
C PRO A 17 3.24 -9.44 4.59
N LYS A 18 4.04 -10.35 5.17
CA LYS A 18 5.50 -10.23 5.13
C LYS A 18 6.00 -10.11 3.70
N THR A 19 6.99 -9.25 3.52
CA THR A 19 7.57 -9.01 2.20
C THR A 19 8.54 -10.13 1.81
N VAL A 20 8.88 -10.28 0.52
CA VAL A 20 9.88 -11.28 0.09
C VAL A 20 11.26 -11.05 0.74
N LYS A 21 11.59 -9.80 1.11
CA LYS A 21 12.79 -9.46 1.90
C LYS A 21 12.77 -10.06 3.32
N GLU A 22 11.58 -10.34 3.84
CA GLU A 22 11.36 -10.90 5.17
C GLU A 22 10.95 -12.39 5.14
N ASN A 23 11.29 -13.11 4.06
CA ASN A 23 10.86 -14.50 3.82
C ASN A 23 9.33 -14.67 3.74
N GLY A 24 8.61 -13.63 3.31
CA GLY A 24 7.19 -13.69 2.97
C GLY A 24 6.94 -13.85 1.48
N THR A 25 5.70 -13.58 1.07
CA THR A 25 5.23 -13.73 -0.32
C THR A 25 4.87 -12.41 -0.99
N SER A 26 4.88 -11.27 -0.26
CA SER A 26 4.52 -9.97 -0.82
C SER A 26 5.70 -9.29 -1.50
N ASN A 27 5.55 -8.90 -2.76
CA ASN A 27 6.52 -8.04 -3.46
C ASN A 27 6.23 -6.54 -3.29
N TYR A 28 5.19 -6.20 -2.51
CA TYR A 28 4.77 -4.83 -2.27
C TYR A 28 4.69 -4.55 -0.77
N VAL A 29 5.13 -3.35 -0.38
CA VAL A 29 4.91 -2.78 0.94
C VAL A 29 3.77 -1.77 0.85
N TYR A 30 2.83 -1.85 1.79
CA TYR A 30 1.66 -0.96 1.86
C TYR A 30 1.88 0.07 2.95
N GLU A 31 1.65 1.33 2.62
CA GLU A 31 1.76 2.46 3.53
C GLU A 31 0.48 3.30 3.44
N VAL A 32 -0.14 3.60 4.58
CA VAL A 32 -1.27 4.53 4.61
C VAL A 32 -0.74 5.95 4.54
N VAL A 33 -0.91 6.62 3.40
CA VAL A 33 -0.49 8.01 3.18
C VAL A 33 -1.39 8.97 3.95
N SER A 34 -2.69 8.69 3.97
CA SER A 34 -3.65 9.49 4.74
C SER A 34 -4.91 8.68 5.00
N ALA A 35 -5.47 8.82 6.19
CA ALA A 35 -6.82 8.35 6.51
C ALA A 35 -7.60 9.47 7.19
N SER A 36 -8.87 9.61 6.84
CA SER A 36 -9.80 10.60 7.36
C SER A 36 -11.16 9.94 7.54
N ASN A 37 -12.13 10.63 8.16
CA ASN A 37 -13.46 10.05 8.37
C ASN A 37 -14.16 9.64 7.06
N ASN A 38 -13.82 10.31 5.95
CA ASN A 38 -14.52 10.19 4.68
C ASN A 38 -13.59 9.89 3.51
N SER A 39 -12.31 9.62 3.74
CA SER A 39 -11.35 9.30 2.68
C SER A 39 -10.13 8.57 3.19
N PHE A 40 -9.56 7.71 2.36
CA PHE A 40 -8.23 7.15 2.60
C PHE A 40 -7.38 7.17 1.34
N LYS A 41 -6.07 7.13 1.56
CA LYS A 41 -5.06 6.96 0.53
C LYS A 41 -4.00 6.01 1.03
N VAL A 42 -3.80 4.93 0.28
CA VAL A 42 -2.77 3.93 0.54
C VAL A 42 -1.80 3.91 -0.64
N ARG A 43 -0.52 3.78 -0.35
CA ARG A 43 0.53 3.61 -1.35
C ARG A 43 1.09 2.20 -1.24
N ALA A 44 1.16 1.50 -2.36
CA ALA A 44 1.86 0.23 -2.49
C ALA A 44 3.17 0.47 -3.26
N THR A 45 4.30 0.25 -2.61
CA THR A 45 5.63 0.39 -3.21
C THR A 45 6.22 -0.99 -3.43
N ALA A 46 6.66 -1.30 -4.65
CA ALA A 46 7.38 -2.53 -4.93
C ALA A 46 8.69 -2.56 -4.14
N ILE A 47 9.03 -3.74 -3.62
CA ILE A 47 10.31 -3.94 -2.91
C ILE A 47 11.34 -4.69 -3.74
N THR A 48 10.89 -5.21 -4.88
CA THR A 48 11.65 -5.94 -5.88
C THR A 48 11.59 -5.14 -7.15
N ASP A 49 12.75 -4.94 -7.76
CA ASP A 49 12.90 -4.36 -9.09
C ASP A 49 12.59 -5.46 -10.12
N PHE A 50 11.65 -5.21 -11.02
CA PHE A 50 11.16 -6.22 -11.95
C PHE A 50 11.92 -6.21 -13.28
N ASP A 51 12.40 -5.04 -13.73
CA ASP A 51 13.11 -4.90 -15.00
C ASP A 51 14.63 -4.64 -14.87
N GLY A 52 15.10 -4.39 -13.65
CA GLY A 52 16.52 -4.20 -13.32
C GLY A 52 17.01 -2.76 -13.51
N ASP A 53 16.13 -1.78 -13.67
CA ASP A 53 16.48 -0.37 -13.90
C ASP A 53 16.72 0.44 -12.60
N GLY A 54 16.46 -0.17 -11.43
CA GLY A 54 16.59 0.45 -10.11
C GLY A 54 15.40 1.32 -9.69
N VAL A 55 14.33 1.34 -10.47
CA VAL A 55 13.06 2.01 -10.19
C VAL A 55 12.09 0.97 -9.62
N PHE A 56 11.36 1.37 -8.58
CA PHE A 56 10.34 0.51 -7.98
C PHE A 56 8.97 0.97 -8.43
N ASN A 57 8.15 0.03 -8.90
CA ASN A 57 6.75 0.29 -9.17
C ASN A 57 6.03 0.87 -7.93
N VAL A 58 5.41 2.04 -8.09
CA VAL A 58 4.62 2.68 -7.03
C VAL A 58 3.19 2.84 -7.50
N TRP A 59 2.28 2.32 -6.68
CA TRP A 59 0.85 2.41 -6.87
C TRP A 59 0.21 3.18 -5.72
N GLU A 60 -0.79 3.99 -6.02
CA GLU A 60 -1.63 4.62 -5.01
C GLU A 60 -3.07 4.19 -5.21
N VAL A 61 -3.74 3.80 -4.13
CA VAL A 61 -5.15 3.43 -4.11
C VAL A 61 -5.86 4.38 -3.18
N ASP A 62 -7.03 4.85 -3.61
CA ASP A 62 -7.94 5.64 -2.82
C ASP A 62 -9.19 4.83 -2.42
N GLU A 63 -10.07 5.47 -1.67
CA GLU A 63 -11.37 4.94 -1.26
C GLU A 63 -12.31 4.53 -2.39
N ASN A 64 -12.07 5.02 -3.61
CA ASN A 64 -12.87 4.64 -4.77
C ASN A 64 -12.44 3.28 -5.33
N GLY A 65 -11.40 2.65 -4.75
CA GLY A 65 -10.87 1.38 -5.20
C GLY A 65 -10.11 1.48 -6.52
N ASN A 66 -9.65 2.67 -6.88
CA ASN A 66 -8.95 2.92 -8.13
C ASN A 66 -7.42 2.93 -7.90
N PRO A 67 -6.70 1.85 -8.26
CA PRO A 67 -5.24 1.87 -8.25
C PRO A 67 -4.71 2.76 -9.37
N LYS A 68 -3.97 3.78 -9.00
CA LYS A 68 -3.23 4.66 -9.89
C LYS A 68 -1.75 4.36 -9.80
N GLN A 69 -1.16 3.96 -10.90
CA GLN A 69 0.29 3.83 -11.01
C GLN A 69 0.92 5.22 -11.00
N ILE A 70 1.74 5.50 -9.99
CA ILE A 70 2.48 6.76 -9.83
C ILE A 70 3.86 6.64 -10.46
N VAL A 71 4.50 5.49 -10.29
CA VAL A 71 5.81 5.18 -10.87
C VAL A 71 5.69 3.85 -11.60
N LYS A 72 6.15 3.85 -12.85
CA LYS A 72 6.27 2.65 -13.69
C LYS A 72 7.70 2.14 -13.61
N ASP A 73 7.81 0.84 -13.39
CA ASP A 73 8.96 -0.03 -13.66
C ASP A 73 8.45 -1.17 -14.57
#